data_AF-F7BFU9-F1
#
_entry.id   AF-F7BFU9-F1
#
_cell.length_a   1.000
_cell.length_b   1.000
_cell.length_c   1.000
_cell.angle_alpha   90.00
_cell.angle_beta   90.00
_cell.angle_gamma   90.00
#
_symmetry.space_group_name_H-M   'P 1'
#
loop_
_entity.id
_entity.type
_entity.pdbx_description
1 polymer ?
#
loop_
_entity_poly.entity_id
_entity_poly.type
_entity_poly.pdbx_seq_one_letter_code
_entity_poly.pdbx_strand_id
1 'polypeptide(L)'
;MIFLESMLFRLIAFLMTSSVHCDILFPKDTSTDFVFPPKIRRSTSGVPDGHLRPLGWQRPPEGKVPEITEAPEPKTFWESHVRDKKPLVMRQAINQSSDCFVKWNDKYLKNTYGDVIIEVTKKKPGKIEEPHMMTLKKFLLRYNLEDWYLVSPIPPPMTTEVPAIKSLLCGTFRDFLQEAEMWMSSGGTSSPIHYDQDHNIHCLIAGRKDFIMVHPKFKDRFEMKENKEIGNGYSTIDAEMVNVYD
;
A
#
# COMPACT_ATOMS: atom_id res chain seq x y z
N MET A 1 -62.53 8.97 -55.18
CA MET A 1 -61.36 9.46 -55.94
C MET A 1 -60.94 10.79 -55.30
N ILE A 2 -59.68 10.86 -54.86
CA ILE A 2 -58.91 12.02 -54.33
C ILE A 2 -58.99 12.26 -52.81
N PHE A 3 -57.77 12.30 -52.26
CA PHE A 3 -57.26 12.38 -50.89
C PHE A 3 -57.52 13.71 -50.19
N LEU A 4 -57.57 13.70 -48.85
CA LEU A 4 -56.86 14.69 -48.01
C LEU A 4 -56.73 14.13 -46.58
N GLU A 5 -55.57 13.55 -46.24
CA GLU A 5 -55.19 13.31 -44.84
C GLU A 5 -54.03 14.24 -44.46
N SER A 6 -54.23 14.94 -43.35
CA SER A 6 -53.31 15.90 -42.76
C SER A 6 -52.10 15.19 -42.13
N MET A 7 -50.88 15.54 -42.55
CA MET A 7 -49.67 15.19 -41.81
C MET A 7 -49.54 16.08 -40.57
N LEU A 8 -49.79 15.50 -39.39
CA LEU A 8 -49.45 16.10 -38.11
C LEU A 8 -47.99 15.74 -37.76
N PHE A 9 -47.07 16.70 -37.89
CA PHE A 9 -45.68 16.54 -37.44
C PHE A 9 -45.65 16.50 -35.90
N ARG A 10 -45.42 15.31 -35.31
CA ARG A 10 -45.07 15.19 -33.89
C ARG A 10 -43.55 15.30 -33.74
N LEU A 11 -43.10 16.47 -33.29
CA LEU A 11 -41.73 16.69 -32.82
C LEU A 11 -41.59 15.96 -31.47
N ILE A 12 -40.94 14.80 -31.45
CA ILE A 12 -40.57 14.13 -30.19
C ILE A 12 -39.22 14.70 -29.76
N ALA A 13 -39.24 15.62 -28.79
CA ALA A 13 -38.03 16.06 -28.11
C ALA A 13 -37.55 14.93 -27.18
N PHE A 14 -36.47 14.25 -27.58
CA PHE A 14 -35.74 13.34 -26.68
C PHE A 14 -34.99 14.18 -25.64
N LEU A 15 -35.59 14.34 -24.46
CA LEU A 15 -34.86 14.75 -23.26
C LEU A 15 -33.92 13.61 -22.87
N MET A 16 -32.67 13.70 -23.31
CA MET A 16 -31.55 12.93 -22.74
C MET A 16 -31.39 13.35 -21.29
N THR A 17 -32.05 12.67 -20.36
CA THR A 17 -31.72 12.76 -18.94
C THR A 17 -30.38 12.06 -18.76
N SER A 18 -29.28 12.82 -18.79
CA SER A 18 -28.01 12.33 -18.27
C SER A 18 -28.23 12.09 -16.79
N SER A 19 -28.33 10.82 -16.38
CA SER A 19 -28.25 10.44 -14.98
C SER A 19 -26.83 10.78 -14.52
N VAL A 20 -26.63 11.99 -14.01
CA VAL A 20 -25.43 12.31 -13.25
C VAL A 20 -25.51 11.46 -11.99
N HIS A 21 -24.89 10.28 -12.03
CA HIS A 21 -24.57 9.54 -10.82
C HIS A 21 -23.62 10.43 -10.02
N CYS A 22 -24.18 11.20 -9.10
CA CYS A 22 -23.41 11.85 -8.07
C CYS A 22 -23.03 10.73 -7.10
N ASP A 23 -21.84 10.17 -7.26
CA ASP A 23 -21.25 9.30 -6.25
C ASP A 23 -21.16 10.14 -4.97
N ILE A 24 -22.06 9.91 -4.02
CA ILE A 24 -21.98 10.53 -2.69
C ILE A 24 -20.81 9.84 -1.99
N LEU A 25 -19.65 10.48 -2.05
CA LEU A 25 -18.44 9.97 -1.41
C LEU A 25 -18.41 10.43 0.06
N PHE A 26 -18.30 9.46 0.97
CA PHE A 26 -18.10 9.73 2.39
C PHE A 26 -16.60 9.71 2.72
N PRO A 27 -16.13 10.61 3.59
CA PRO A 27 -14.78 10.50 4.14
C PRO A 27 -14.57 9.12 4.77
N LYS A 28 -13.43 8.51 4.47
CA LYS A 28 -13.04 7.24 5.07
C LYS A 28 -12.70 7.39 6.54
N ASP A 29 -12.92 6.32 7.30
CA ASP A 29 -12.37 6.20 8.65
C ASP A 29 -10.84 6.07 8.55
N THR A 30 -10.15 7.07 9.07
CA THR A 30 -8.68 7.13 9.11
C THR A 30 -8.13 6.77 10.49
N SER A 31 -8.96 6.23 11.39
CA SER A 31 -8.54 5.83 12.72
C SER A 31 -7.40 4.80 12.69
N THR A 32 -6.53 4.88 13.68
CA THR A 32 -5.37 4.00 13.85
C THR A 32 -5.39 3.27 15.20
N ASP A 33 -6.54 3.24 15.87
CA ASP A 33 -6.74 2.65 17.21
C ASP A 33 -6.84 1.11 17.23
N PHE A 34 -6.63 0.47 16.08
CA PHE A 34 -6.59 -0.99 15.96
C PHE A 34 -5.45 -1.61 16.78
N VAL A 35 -5.77 -2.67 17.52
CA VAL A 35 -4.78 -3.43 18.31
C VAL A 35 -4.04 -4.41 17.41
N PHE A 36 -2.73 -4.25 17.28
CA PHE A 36 -1.84 -5.16 16.56
C PHE A 36 -0.61 -5.52 17.42
N PRO A 37 -0.23 -6.81 17.52
CA PRO A 37 -0.90 -7.98 16.97
C PRO A 37 -2.29 -8.23 17.61
N PRO A 38 -3.20 -8.94 16.94
CA PRO A 38 -4.53 -9.18 17.48
C PRO A 38 -4.52 -10.05 18.74
N LYS A 39 -5.50 -9.84 19.62
CA LYS A 39 -5.71 -10.68 20.80
C LYS A 39 -6.50 -11.93 20.42
N ILE A 40 -5.80 -13.05 20.23
CA ILE A 40 -6.40 -14.32 19.80
C ILE A 40 -7.18 -14.96 20.94
N ARG A 41 -8.41 -15.38 20.63
CA ARG A 41 -9.25 -16.18 21.53
C ARG A 41 -9.35 -17.58 20.96
N ARG A 42 -9.03 -18.58 21.77
CA ARG A 42 -9.15 -19.99 21.35
C ARG A 42 -10.60 -20.35 21.13
N SER A 43 -10.86 -21.05 20.04
CA SER A 43 -12.17 -21.57 19.70
C SER A 43 -12.51 -22.78 20.58
N THR A 44 -13.76 -22.81 21.06
CA THR A 44 -14.33 -23.92 21.83
C THR A 44 -15.33 -24.73 21.02
N SER A 45 -15.62 -24.32 19.78
CA SER A 45 -16.65 -24.89 18.91
C SER A 45 -16.13 -25.92 17.90
N GLY A 46 -14.84 -26.29 17.97
CA GLY A 46 -14.19 -27.17 16.99
C GLY A 46 -13.76 -26.49 15.69
N VAL A 47 -14.11 -25.21 15.49
CA VAL A 47 -13.60 -24.38 14.39
C VAL A 47 -12.15 -23.96 14.70
N PRO A 48 -11.19 -24.04 13.75
CA PRO A 48 -9.84 -23.55 13.98
C PRO A 48 -9.78 -22.08 14.38
N ASP A 49 -8.79 -21.75 15.21
CA ASP A 49 -8.52 -20.37 15.63
C ASP A 49 -8.30 -19.48 14.40
N GLY A 50 -9.00 -18.34 14.33
CA GLY A 50 -8.82 -17.37 13.26
C GLY A 50 -9.35 -17.80 11.88
N HIS A 51 -10.19 -18.83 11.78
CA HIS A 51 -10.88 -19.17 10.52
C HIS A 51 -11.73 -17.98 10.01
N LEU A 52 -11.56 -17.63 8.73
CA LEU A 52 -12.15 -16.47 8.04
C LEU A 52 -11.85 -15.13 8.74
N ARG A 53 -10.68 -15.03 9.37
CA ARG A 53 -10.14 -13.79 9.94
C ARG A 53 -8.90 -13.37 9.17
N PRO A 54 -8.51 -12.07 9.25
CA PRO A 54 -7.27 -11.61 8.65
C PRO A 54 -6.05 -12.40 9.13
N LEU A 55 -4.99 -12.39 8.32
CA LEU A 55 -3.72 -13.00 8.68
C LEU A 55 -3.22 -12.46 10.03
N GLY A 56 -2.77 -13.38 10.88
CA GLY A 56 -2.30 -13.07 12.24
C GLY A 56 -3.31 -13.40 13.34
N TRP A 57 -4.55 -13.73 12.99
CA TRP A 57 -5.54 -14.26 13.94
C TRP A 57 -5.43 -15.77 14.14
N GLN A 58 -4.72 -16.48 13.26
CA GLN A 58 -4.67 -17.94 13.24
C GLN A 58 -3.71 -18.50 14.31
N ARG A 59 -2.71 -17.74 14.72
CA ARG A 59 -1.81 -18.11 15.81
C ARG A 59 -1.08 -16.90 16.41
N PRO A 60 -0.63 -16.96 17.68
CA PRO A 60 0.20 -15.91 18.26
C PRO A 60 1.50 -15.72 17.48
N PRO A 61 2.06 -14.49 17.44
CA PRO A 61 3.37 -14.26 16.83
C PRO A 61 4.47 -14.96 17.64
N GLU A 62 5.54 -15.42 16.96
CA GLU A 62 6.72 -16.00 17.62
C GLU A 62 7.49 -14.96 18.43
N GLY A 63 7.38 -13.68 18.05
CA GLY A 63 8.03 -12.57 18.73
C GLY A 63 7.86 -11.27 17.96
N LYS A 64 8.35 -10.19 18.55
CA LYS A 64 8.44 -8.88 17.90
C LYS A 64 9.70 -8.83 17.04
N VAL A 65 9.64 -8.18 15.88
CA VAL A 65 10.85 -7.83 15.12
C VAL A 65 11.75 -6.96 15.99
N PRO A 66 13.08 -7.23 16.06
CA PRO A 66 14.00 -6.39 16.83
C PRO A 66 13.90 -4.92 16.43
N GLU A 67 13.98 -4.04 17.42
CA GLU A 67 13.93 -2.60 17.21
C GLU A 67 15.18 -1.93 17.78
N ILE A 68 15.68 -0.93 17.05
CA ILE A 68 16.78 -0.07 17.47
C ILE A 68 16.40 1.39 17.27
N THR A 69 17.08 2.29 17.98
CA THR A 69 16.76 3.73 17.99
C THR A 69 17.55 4.57 17.01
N GLU A 70 18.58 4.00 16.39
CA GLU A 70 19.46 4.67 15.44
C GLU A 70 19.80 3.72 14.29
N ALA A 71 19.94 4.27 13.08
CA ALA A 71 20.33 3.49 11.91
C ALA A 71 21.80 3.04 12.04
N PRO A 72 22.11 1.73 11.89
CA PRO A 72 23.44 1.19 12.04
C PRO A 72 24.34 1.64 10.89
N GLU A 73 25.66 1.63 11.11
CA GLU A 73 26.63 1.81 10.03
C GLU A 73 26.44 0.73 8.94
N PRO A 74 26.69 1.04 7.66
CA PRO A 74 26.45 0.12 6.54
C PRO A 74 27.02 -1.28 6.74
N LYS A 75 28.25 -1.40 7.26
CA LYS A 75 28.89 -2.70 7.55
C LYS A 75 28.12 -3.48 8.62
N THR A 76 27.74 -2.82 9.71
CA THR A 76 27.01 -3.46 10.81
C THR A 76 25.62 -3.89 10.35
N PHE A 77 24.96 -3.06 9.54
CA PHE A 77 23.67 -3.37 8.93
C PHE A 77 23.75 -4.64 8.07
N TRP A 78 24.78 -4.73 7.20
CA TRP A 78 25.01 -5.90 6.37
C TRP A 78 25.26 -7.16 7.19
N GLU A 79 26.24 -7.12 8.10
CA GLU A 79 26.71 -8.30 8.83
C GLU A 79 25.68 -8.86 9.80
N SER A 80 24.88 -7.98 10.42
CA SER A 80 23.94 -8.35 11.49
C SER A 80 22.52 -8.62 10.99
N HIS A 81 22.14 -8.04 9.83
CA HIS A 81 20.76 -8.09 9.34
C HIS A 81 20.65 -8.59 7.90
N VAL A 82 21.21 -7.85 6.94
CA VAL A 82 20.94 -8.10 5.51
C VAL A 82 21.47 -9.46 5.04
N ARG A 83 22.73 -9.80 5.38
CA ARG A 83 23.35 -11.07 4.99
C ARG A 83 22.54 -12.29 5.42
N ASP A 84 21.96 -12.23 6.62
CA ASP A 84 21.22 -13.33 7.23
C ASP A 84 19.70 -13.21 7.04
N LYS A 85 19.22 -12.23 6.25
CA LYS A 85 17.79 -11.95 6.00
C LYS A 85 16.98 -11.73 7.28
N LYS A 86 17.56 -11.07 8.29
CA LYS A 86 16.90 -10.78 9.57
C LYS A 86 16.20 -9.43 9.50
N PRO A 87 14.88 -9.36 9.76
CA PRO A 87 14.16 -8.09 9.75
C PRO A 87 14.59 -7.20 10.92
N LEU A 88 14.44 -5.89 10.75
CA LEU A 88 14.83 -4.87 11.72
C LEU A 88 13.90 -3.66 11.61
N VAL A 89 13.48 -3.12 12.75
CA VAL A 89 12.84 -1.81 12.83
C VAL A 89 13.86 -0.78 13.31
N MET A 90 14.14 0.21 12.47
CA MET A 90 15.02 1.33 12.82
C MET A 90 14.17 2.55 13.17
N ARG A 91 13.97 2.81 14.46
CA ARG A 91 13.30 4.03 14.91
C ARG A 91 14.22 5.22 14.61
N GLN A 92 13.64 6.35 14.22
CA GLN A 92 14.37 7.61 13.93
C GLN A 92 15.44 7.48 12.82
N ALA A 93 15.34 6.48 11.94
CA ALA A 93 16.30 6.30 10.85
C ALA A 93 16.24 7.42 9.79
N ILE A 94 15.05 7.98 9.60
CA ILE A 94 14.84 9.17 8.77
C ILE A 94 15.04 10.37 9.70
N ASN A 95 15.90 11.29 9.29
CA ASN A 95 16.15 12.51 10.05
C ASN A 95 14.83 13.27 10.22
N GLN A 96 14.36 13.46 11.45
CA GLN A 96 13.08 14.13 11.74
C GLN A 96 13.08 15.62 11.36
N SER A 97 14.25 16.20 11.09
CA SER A 97 14.40 17.55 10.55
C SER A 97 14.40 17.60 9.02
N SER A 98 14.25 16.46 8.32
CA SER A 98 14.19 16.45 6.85
C SER A 98 12.91 17.09 6.34
N ASP A 99 12.98 17.63 5.12
CA ASP A 99 11.84 18.29 4.48
C ASP A 99 10.66 17.34 4.30
N CYS A 100 10.90 16.07 3.95
CA CYS A 100 9.82 15.08 3.86
C CYS A 100 9.11 14.82 5.20
N PHE A 101 9.80 14.95 6.33
CA PHE A 101 9.18 14.72 7.64
C PHE A 101 8.47 15.96 8.18
N VAL A 102 9.05 17.15 7.94
CA VAL A 102 8.55 18.41 8.50
C VAL A 102 7.50 19.07 7.60
N LYS A 103 7.67 19.02 6.28
CA LYS A 103 6.85 19.78 5.32
C LYS A 103 5.74 18.95 4.71
N TRP A 104 5.91 17.64 4.52
CA TRP A 104 4.92 16.84 3.80
C TRP A 104 3.61 16.70 4.58
N ASN A 105 2.64 17.48 4.13
CA ASN A 105 1.24 17.37 4.42
C ASN A 105 0.47 17.66 3.12
N ASP A 106 -0.81 17.30 3.06
CA ASP A 106 -1.63 17.46 1.86
C ASP A 106 -1.61 18.88 1.30
N LYS A 107 -1.60 19.90 2.17
CA LYS A 107 -1.56 21.30 1.75
C LYS A 107 -0.23 21.63 1.07
N TYR A 108 0.90 21.26 1.67
CA TYR A 108 2.22 21.48 1.10
C TYR A 108 2.39 20.72 -0.22
N LEU A 109 2.14 19.41 -0.22
CA LEU A 109 2.31 18.57 -1.41
C LEU A 109 1.44 19.05 -2.57
N LYS A 110 0.19 19.42 -2.30
CA LYS A 110 -0.73 19.96 -3.32
C LYS A 110 -0.26 21.31 -3.88
N ASN A 111 0.28 22.19 -3.04
CA ASN A 111 0.68 23.53 -3.46
C ASN A 111 2.05 23.54 -4.16
N THR A 112 2.98 22.71 -3.71
CA THR A 112 4.37 22.66 -4.21
C THR A 112 4.53 21.70 -5.39
N TYR A 113 3.89 20.53 -5.32
CA TYR A 113 4.07 19.42 -6.27
C TYR A 113 2.77 19.01 -6.97
N GLY A 114 1.73 19.84 -6.89
CA GLY A 114 0.40 19.49 -7.37
C GLY A 114 0.32 19.06 -8.84
N ASP A 115 1.18 19.61 -9.69
CA ASP A 115 1.18 19.35 -11.14
C ASP A 115 2.02 18.13 -11.54
N VAL A 116 2.74 17.52 -10.59
CA VAL A 116 3.51 16.29 -10.84
C VAL A 116 2.56 15.16 -11.19
N ILE A 117 2.89 14.43 -12.26
CA ILE A 117 2.16 13.24 -12.68
C ILE A 117 2.66 12.04 -11.87
N ILE A 118 1.71 11.30 -11.33
CA ILE A 118 1.93 10.10 -10.52
C ILE A 118 1.10 8.95 -11.07
N GLU A 119 1.58 7.73 -10.83
CA GLU A 119 0.82 6.51 -11.06
C GLU A 119 0.08 6.12 -9.78
N VAL A 120 -1.21 5.79 -9.93
CA VAL A 120 -2.06 5.35 -8.83
C VAL A 120 -2.90 4.15 -9.27
N THR A 121 -3.26 3.31 -8.32
CA THR A 121 -4.20 2.19 -8.53
C THR A 121 -5.42 2.36 -7.64
N LYS A 122 -6.49 1.61 -7.91
CA LYS A 122 -7.59 1.46 -6.95
C LYS A 122 -7.40 0.19 -6.16
N LYS A 123 -7.35 0.31 -4.83
CA LYS A 123 -7.13 -0.82 -3.94
C LYS A 123 -8.45 -1.30 -3.37
N LYS A 124 -9.07 -2.26 -4.06
CA LYS A 124 -10.32 -2.90 -3.64
C LYS A 124 -10.07 -4.36 -3.28
N PRO A 125 -10.71 -4.88 -2.22
CA PRO A 125 -10.59 -6.29 -1.84
C PRO A 125 -10.89 -7.22 -3.03
N GLY A 126 -10.00 -8.19 -3.27
CA GLY A 126 -10.16 -9.20 -4.31
C GLY A 126 -10.09 -8.69 -5.77
N LYS A 127 -9.68 -7.43 -6.01
CA LYS A 127 -9.58 -6.86 -7.36
C LYS A 127 -8.19 -6.29 -7.63
N ILE A 128 -7.61 -6.71 -8.75
CA ILE A 128 -6.45 -6.07 -9.37
C ILE A 128 -7.02 -5.04 -10.34
N GLU A 129 -6.78 -3.75 -10.05
CA GLU A 129 -7.21 -2.64 -10.89
C GLU A 129 -5.98 -2.10 -11.62
N GLU A 130 -6.16 -1.74 -12.90
CA GLU A 130 -5.08 -1.22 -13.73
C GLU A 130 -4.51 0.09 -13.16
N PRO A 131 -3.22 0.38 -13.37
CA PRO A 131 -2.64 1.67 -13.02
C PRO A 131 -3.25 2.83 -13.82
N HIS A 132 -3.40 3.98 -13.17
CA HIS A 132 -3.93 5.21 -13.73
C HIS A 132 -2.95 6.35 -13.49
N MET A 133 -2.71 7.15 -14.52
CA MET A 133 -1.95 8.39 -14.39
C MET A 133 -2.85 9.56 -13.96
N MET A 134 -2.42 10.33 -12.98
CA MET A 134 -3.06 11.59 -12.62
C MET A 134 -2.09 12.58 -11.98
N THR A 135 -2.52 13.84 -11.83
CA THR A 135 -1.74 14.82 -11.06
C THR A 135 -1.80 14.50 -9.57
N LEU A 136 -0.72 14.78 -8.83
CA LEU A 136 -0.68 14.64 -7.38
C LEU A 136 -1.80 15.47 -6.71
N LYS A 137 -2.09 16.66 -7.25
CA LYS A 137 -3.23 17.48 -6.80
C LYS A 137 -4.57 16.76 -6.93
N LYS A 138 -4.83 16.08 -8.05
CA LYS A 138 -6.08 15.33 -8.25
C LYS A 138 -6.18 14.17 -7.27
N PHE A 139 -5.09 13.45 -7.04
CA PHE A 139 -5.02 12.39 -6.04
C PHE A 139 -5.31 12.93 -4.62
N LEU A 140 -4.58 13.96 -4.17
CA LEU A 140 -4.72 14.53 -2.82
C LEU A 140 -6.12 15.08 -2.53
N LEU A 141 -6.87 15.50 -3.56
CA LEU A 141 -8.25 15.95 -3.40
C LEU A 141 -9.26 14.81 -3.22
N ARG A 142 -8.91 13.57 -3.61
CA ARG A 142 -9.87 12.46 -3.73
C ARG A 142 -9.49 11.22 -2.94
N TYR A 143 -8.23 11.05 -2.54
CA TYR A 143 -7.76 9.80 -1.91
C TYR A 143 -8.42 9.51 -0.55
N ASN A 144 -8.87 10.53 0.19
CA ASN A 144 -9.67 10.36 1.42
C ASN A 144 -11.14 10.00 1.19
N LEU A 145 -11.60 10.09 -0.06
CA LEU A 145 -12.98 9.83 -0.47
C LEU A 145 -13.11 8.53 -1.28
N GLU A 146 -12.03 8.10 -1.93
CA GLU A 146 -11.98 6.97 -2.86
C GLU A 146 -10.87 5.98 -2.50
N ASP A 147 -10.89 4.80 -3.11
CA ASP A 147 -9.89 3.74 -2.92
C ASP A 147 -8.57 3.97 -3.66
N TRP A 148 -8.18 5.24 -3.84
CA TRP A 148 -6.91 5.55 -4.48
C TRP A 148 -5.73 5.13 -3.62
N TYR A 149 -4.79 4.47 -4.28
CA TYR A 149 -3.56 3.97 -3.73
C TYR A 149 -2.41 4.41 -4.62
N LEU A 150 -1.62 5.37 -4.15
CA LEU A 150 -0.42 5.81 -4.83
C LEU A 150 0.69 4.82 -4.55
N VAL A 151 1.22 4.23 -5.61
CA VAL A 151 2.47 3.46 -5.62
C VAL A 151 3.19 3.90 -6.89
N SER A 152 4.25 4.66 -6.72
CA SER A 152 5.08 5.09 -7.84
C SER A 152 6.49 5.39 -7.34
N PRO A 153 7.51 5.37 -8.22
CA PRO A 153 8.79 6.01 -7.91
C PRO A 153 8.58 7.45 -7.43
N ILE A 154 9.39 7.91 -6.48
CA ILE A 154 9.35 9.29 -6.00
C ILE A 154 9.68 10.20 -7.19
N PRO A 155 8.78 11.13 -7.57
CA PRO A 155 9.02 12.00 -8.71
C PRO A 155 10.31 12.82 -8.52
N PRO A 156 11.13 13.04 -9.57
CA PRO A 156 12.43 13.69 -9.44
C PRO A 156 12.42 15.02 -8.65
N PRO A 157 11.44 15.94 -8.82
CA PRO A 157 11.38 17.19 -8.06
C PRO A 157 11.21 17.03 -6.54
N MET A 158 10.76 15.86 -6.08
CA MET A 158 10.50 15.55 -4.68
C MET A 158 11.65 14.81 -4.01
N THR A 159 12.57 14.22 -4.79
CA THR A 159 13.65 13.37 -4.27
C THR A 159 14.62 14.12 -3.36
N THR A 160 14.81 15.43 -3.60
CA THR A 160 15.70 16.29 -2.81
C THR A 160 15.23 16.48 -1.36
N GLU A 161 13.94 16.25 -1.08
CA GLU A 161 13.38 16.38 0.27
C GLU A 161 13.46 15.09 1.09
N VAL A 162 13.86 13.97 0.46
CA VAL A 162 13.94 12.64 1.07
C VAL A 162 15.40 12.29 1.36
N PRO A 163 15.81 12.18 2.65
CA PRO A 163 17.18 11.90 2.99
C PRO A 163 17.51 10.43 2.76
N ALA A 164 18.74 10.15 2.32
CA ALA A 164 19.27 8.80 2.34
C ALA A 164 19.50 8.32 3.80
N ILE A 165 19.21 7.05 4.06
CA ILE A 165 19.43 6.45 5.38
C ILE A 165 20.91 6.11 5.53
N LYS A 166 21.47 6.38 6.71
CA LYS A 166 22.88 6.15 7.04
C LYS A 166 23.38 4.76 6.65
N SER A 167 22.57 3.73 6.88
CA SER A 167 22.89 2.32 6.57
C SER A 167 23.11 2.04 5.07
N LEU A 168 22.69 2.94 4.18
CA LEU A 168 22.78 2.80 2.73
C LEU A 168 23.93 3.61 2.10
N LEU A 169 24.69 4.38 2.88
CA LEU A 169 25.63 5.39 2.33
C LEU A 169 26.95 4.82 1.78
N CYS A 170 27.17 3.50 1.82
CA CYS A 170 28.46 2.89 1.47
C CYS A 170 28.31 1.52 0.80
N GLY A 171 29.33 1.15 0.00
CA GLY A 171 29.44 -0.15 -0.65
C GLY A 171 28.32 -0.42 -1.64
N THR A 172 27.97 -1.70 -1.79
CA THR A 172 26.97 -2.15 -2.76
C THR A 172 25.59 -1.55 -2.51
N PHE A 173 25.24 -1.15 -1.28
CA PHE A 173 23.98 -0.46 -1.02
C PHE A 173 23.86 0.88 -1.74
N ARG A 174 24.96 1.62 -1.87
CA ARG A 174 24.98 2.89 -2.58
C ARG A 174 24.98 2.69 -4.09
N ASP A 175 25.70 1.69 -4.56
CA ASP A 175 25.92 1.47 -6.00
C ASP A 175 24.72 0.77 -6.68
N PHE A 176 23.92 0.02 -5.91
CA PHE A 176 22.80 -0.79 -6.40
C PHE A 176 21.45 -0.44 -5.76
N LEU A 177 21.28 0.82 -5.33
CA LEU A 177 19.96 1.31 -4.92
C LEU A 177 19.06 1.38 -6.17
N GLN A 178 18.14 0.42 -6.30
CA GLN A 178 17.29 0.27 -7.50
C GLN A 178 16.31 1.43 -7.62
N GLU A 179 15.35 1.50 -6.70
CA GLU A 179 14.26 2.47 -6.76
C GLU A 179 13.89 2.98 -5.36
N ALA A 180 13.43 4.23 -5.31
CA ALA A 180 12.83 4.82 -4.14
C ALA A 180 11.36 5.10 -4.45
N GLU A 181 10.47 4.31 -3.87
CA GLU A 181 9.04 4.40 -4.11
C GLU A 181 8.30 5.22 -3.05
N MET A 182 7.29 5.94 -3.49
CA MET A 182 6.32 6.64 -2.65
C MET A 182 5.04 5.82 -2.56
N TRP A 183 4.56 5.63 -1.33
CA TRP A 183 3.35 4.88 -1.03
C TRP A 183 2.40 5.80 -0.24
N MET A 184 1.20 6.07 -0.76
CA MET A 184 0.23 6.94 -0.09
C MET A 184 -1.21 6.43 -0.27
N SER A 185 -1.98 6.47 0.81
CA SER A 185 -3.39 6.05 0.83
C SER A 185 -4.13 6.71 1.98
N SER A 186 -5.45 6.57 2.01
CA SER A 186 -6.31 7.03 3.10
C SER A 186 -6.43 6.05 4.26
N GLY A 187 -5.63 4.98 4.30
CA GLY A 187 -5.74 3.93 5.30
C GLY A 187 -6.69 2.81 4.87
N GLY A 188 -6.87 1.81 5.75
CA GLY A 188 -7.72 0.64 5.47
C GLY A 188 -7.22 -0.23 4.31
N THR A 189 -5.93 -0.18 3.98
CA THR A 189 -5.35 -0.98 2.89
C THR A 189 -4.50 -2.13 3.41
N SER A 190 -4.56 -3.28 2.74
CA SER A 190 -3.74 -4.46 3.03
C SER A 190 -3.04 -4.94 1.75
N SER A 191 -1.85 -5.52 1.86
CA SER A 191 -1.20 -6.16 0.70
C SER A 191 -1.37 -7.67 0.77
N PRO A 192 -1.46 -8.37 -0.37
CA PRO A 192 -1.31 -9.83 -0.41
C PRO A 192 -0.01 -10.25 0.29
N ILE A 193 0.05 -11.49 0.74
CA ILE A 193 1.30 -12.07 1.25
C ILE A 193 2.23 -12.25 0.04
N HIS A 194 3.42 -11.67 0.08
CA HIS A 194 4.38 -11.73 -1.02
C HIS A 194 5.82 -11.70 -0.51
N TYR A 195 6.76 -11.99 -1.41
CA TYR A 195 8.16 -11.66 -1.25
C TYR A 195 8.67 -11.01 -2.53
N ASP A 196 9.64 -10.12 -2.36
CA ASP A 196 10.27 -9.37 -3.42
C ASP A 196 11.61 -10.00 -3.82
N GLN A 197 12.09 -9.63 -5.00
CA GLN A 197 13.42 -10.03 -5.49
C GLN A 197 14.53 -9.40 -4.66
N ASP A 198 14.35 -8.12 -4.30
CA ASP A 198 15.38 -7.28 -3.69
C ASP A 198 15.17 -7.05 -2.18
N HIS A 199 16.19 -6.48 -1.55
CA HIS A 199 16.10 -6.02 -0.16
C HIS A 199 15.34 -4.70 -0.07
N ASN A 200 14.35 -4.63 0.82
CA ASN A 200 13.51 -3.46 0.98
C ASN A 200 13.75 -2.74 2.32
N ILE A 201 13.83 -1.40 2.27
CA ILE A 201 13.72 -0.53 3.44
C ILE A 201 12.43 0.28 3.32
N HIS A 202 11.46 -0.02 4.20
CA HIS A 202 10.18 0.67 4.20
C HIS A 202 10.18 1.86 5.17
N CYS A 203 10.06 3.06 4.62
CA CYS A 203 10.15 4.33 5.34
C CYS A 203 8.75 4.87 5.66
N LEU A 204 8.39 4.92 6.95
CA LEU A 204 7.11 5.50 7.38
C LEU A 204 7.27 6.99 7.71
N ILE A 205 6.76 7.86 6.82
CA ILE A 205 6.77 9.32 7.01
C ILE A 205 5.55 9.80 7.81
N ALA A 206 4.36 9.30 7.45
CA ALA A 206 3.11 9.67 8.10
C ALA A 206 2.17 8.46 8.21
N GLY A 207 1.36 8.43 9.28
CA GLY A 207 0.38 7.37 9.52
C GLY A 207 0.97 6.14 10.21
N ARG A 208 0.38 4.97 9.94
CA ARG A 208 0.73 3.67 10.54
C ARG A 208 0.63 2.56 9.50
N LYS A 209 1.56 1.62 9.54
CA LYS A 209 1.51 0.37 8.79
C LYS A 209 1.98 -0.77 9.68
N ASP A 210 1.18 -1.82 9.76
CA ASP A 210 1.48 -3.01 10.55
C ASP A 210 2.05 -4.11 9.63
N PHE A 211 3.13 -4.75 10.06
CA PHE A 211 3.83 -5.77 9.28
C PHE A 211 3.79 -7.11 10.00
N ILE A 212 3.48 -8.16 9.24
CA ILE A 212 3.70 -9.56 9.64
C ILE A 212 4.86 -10.08 8.78
N MET A 213 5.98 -10.41 9.42
CA MET A 213 7.13 -11.01 8.74
C MET A 213 7.12 -12.52 8.95
N VAL A 214 7.18 -13.28 7.86
CA VAL A 214 7.21 -14.74 7.90
C VAL A 214 8.55 -15.23 7.34
N HIS A 215 9.22 -16.12 8.09
CA HIS A 215 10.50 -16.65 7.66
C HIS A 215 10.34 -17.49 6.36
N PRO A 216 11.24 -17.35 5.37
CA PRO A 216 11.13 -18.06 4.08
C PRO A 216 11.00 -19.59 4.19
N LYS A 217 11.48 -20.20 5.29
CA LYS A 217 11.28 -21.63 5.59
C LYS A 217 9.82 -22.08 5.63
N PHE A 218 8.88 -21.15 5.77
CA PHE A 218 7.44 -21.44 5.80
C PHE A 218 6.75 -21.20 4.45
N LYS A 219 7.50 -20.87 3.40
CA LYS A 219 6.98 -20.53 2.06
C LYS A 219 5.97 -21.55 1.53
N ASP A 220 6.25 -22.84 1.72
CA ASP A 220 5.40 -23.94 1.24
C ASP A 220 4.02 -24.01 1.93
N ARG A 221 3.78 -23.19 2.97
CA ARG A 221 2.50 -23.10 3.67
C ARG A 221 1.58 -21.99 3.15
N PHE A 222 1.99 -21.25 2.12
CA PHE A 222 1.29 -20.06 1.64
C PHE A 222 0.86 -20.15 0.17
N GLU A 223 0.81 -21.34 -0.43
CA GLU A 223 0.34 -21.49 -1.83
C GLU A 223 0.93 -20.46 -2.79
N MET A 224 2.25 -20.36 -2.82
CA MET A 224 2.92 -19.26 -3.52
C MET A 224 2.86 -19.44 -5.04
N LYS A 225 2.36 -18.44 -5.75
CA LYS A 225 2.57 -18.24 -7.18
C LYS A 225 3.86 -17.45 -7.39
N GLU A 226 4.84 -18.10 -7.99
CA GLU A 226 6.18 -17.56 -8.20
C GLU A 226 6.38 -17.10 -9.63
N ASN A 227 7.03 -15.95 -9.81
CA ASN A 227 7.67 -15.61 -11.07
C ASN A 227 9.17 -15.86 -10.93
N LYS A 228 9.65 -16.97 -11.48
CA LYS A 228 11.06 -17.37 -11.36
C LYS A 228 12.03 -16.51 -12.17
N GLU A 229 11.54 -15.84 -13.21
CA GLU A 229 12.36 -14.95 -14.04
C GLU A 229 12.70 -13.67 -13.29
N ILE A 230 11.72 -13.11 -12.58
CA ILE A 230 11.87 -11.88 -11.78
C ILE A 230 12.29 -12.21 -10.34
N GLY A 231 12.10 -13.44 -9.86
CA GLY A 231 12.50 -13.81 -8.50
C GLY A 231 11.59 -13.24 -7.41
N ASN A 232 10.34 -12.92 -7.73
CA ASN A 232 9.30 -12.52 -6.77
C ASN A 232 8.18 -13.57 -6.69
N GLY A 233 7.23 -13.38 -5.77
CA GLY A 233 6.05 -14.24 -5.70
C GLY A 233 5.02 -13.77 -4.69
N TYR A 234 3.78 -14.19 -4.89
CA TYR A 234 2.64 -13.86 -4.01
C TYR A 234 1.82 -15.10 -3.67
N SER A 235 1.16 -15.07 -2.51
CA SER A 235 0.25 -16.11 -2.06
C SER A 235 -1.13 -15.95 -2.70
N THR A 236 -1.77 -17.07 -3.05
CA THR A 236 -3.19 -17.08 -3.41
C THR A 236 -4.14 -16.96 -2.22
N ILE A 237 -3.65 -17.11 -0.99
CA ILE A 237 -4.44 -16.99 0.23
C ILE A 237 -4.87 -15.53 0.40
N ASP A 238 -6.17 -15.34 0.65
CA ASP A 238 -6.71 -14.04 1.02
C ASP A 238 -6.23 -13.65 2.42
N ALA A 239 -5.33 -12.67 2.49
CA ALA A 239 -4.77 -12.18 3.74
C ALA A 239 -5.81 -11.45 4.62
N GLU A 240 -6.93 -11.01 4.07
CA GLU A 240 -8.02 -10.38 4.83
C GLU A 240 -9.02 -11.42 5.37
N MET A 241 -9.08 -12.60 4.73
CA MET A 241 -10.02 -13.67 5.09
C MET A 241 -9.39 -15.06 4.91
N VAL A 242 -8.52 -15.45 5.85
CA VAL A 242 -7.80 -16.72 5.75
C VAL A 242 -8.73 -17.90 6.06
N ASN A 243 -8.97 -18.76 5.07
CA ASN A 243 -9.61 -20.04 5.28
C ASN A 243 -8.57 -21.07 5.77
N VAL A 244 -8.69 -21.50 7.04
CA VAL A 244 -7.75 -22.45 7.67
C VAL A 244 -8.01 -23.91 7.29
N TYR A 245 -9.10 -24.20 6.57
CA TYR A 245 -9.38 -25.56 6.08
C TYR A 245 -8.80 -25.84 4.69
N ASP A 246 -8.40 -24.78 3.98
CA ASP A 246 -7.67 -24.86 2.72
C ASP A 246 -6.18 -25.08 3.01
#